data_AF-A0A5C3L1U4-F1
#
_entry.id   AF-A0A5C3L1U4-F1
#
_cell.length_a   1.000
_cell.length_b   1.000
_cell.length_c   1.000
_cell.angle_alpha   90.00
_cell.angle_beta   90.00
_cell.angle_gamma   90.00
#
_symmetry.space_group_name_H-M   'P 1'
#
loop_
_entity.id
_entity.type
_entity.pdbx_description
1 polymer ?
#
loop_
_entity_poly.entity_id
_entity_poly.type
_entity_poly.pdbx_seq_one_letter_code
_entity_poly.pdbx_strand_id
1 'polypeptide(L)'
;MAWSLSLSGTGDAGQAPSVCWTRQVLAVAAPISWTLATVAQIYVLIHPGLGPQSANGPQDEMVFGLTVLVGLLGGLWFGAEYLPAEHRSLTPPRQHSRRIAPEEQPLLCSAEGGATGILDEKNAVSQIPSRYGNTLGGQYPVDRGVSAPSAYLPYFVAGNACVVAWSALWYYGYTILAQFPLVMNLVIQNYSIFILLHSWRRVEFRVNRFNFFTHLLSKSNAALIVLLLWKNSGILDRAAPPTILEMLNNAVIFVLMAIGAGPDPTLAIFLLHDLAALALGTSQDDLWRVAFEYTGLCVIFVMAWDISGAWGIEALEEDDEFDEEDHRLRLV
;
A
#
# COMPACT_ATOMS: atom_id res chain seq x y z
N MET A 1 7.90 7.58 29.13
CA MET A 1 8.22 8.97 29.52
C MET A 1 7.69 9.89 28.43
N ALA A 2 6.50 10.44 28.62
CA ALA A 2 5.89 11.40 27.71
C ALA A 2 6.11 12.80 28.30
N TRP A 3 6.76 13.68 27.54
CA TRP A 3 6.93 15.09 27.90
C TRP A 3 5.66 15.84 27.53
N SER A 4 4.87 16.30 28.51
CA SER A 4 3.77 17.24 28.30
C SER A 4 4.24 18.65 28.65
N LEU A 5 4.63 19.44 27.64
CA LEU A 5 4.84 20.87 27.77
C LEU A 5 3.48 21.58 27.68
N SER A 6 2.97 22.01 28.83
CA SER A 6 1.76 22.85 28.91
C SER A 6 2.15 24.31 28.73
N LEU A 7 1.88 24.85 27.53
CA LEU A 7 1.96 26.29 27.26
C LEU A 7 0.53 26.86 27.36
N SER A 8 0.23 27.48 28.50
CA SER A 8 -0.99 28.26 28.69
C SER A 8 -0.75 29.70 28.23
N GLY A 9 -1.33 30.06 27.09
CA GLY A 9 -1.36 31.42 26.57
C GLY A 9 -2.74 31.72 26.01
N THR A 10 -3.57 32.42 26.78
CA THR A 10 -4.88 32.90 26.35
C THR A 10 -4.70 34.19 25.56
N GLY A 11 -4.63 34.05 24.24
CA GLY A 11 -4.65 35.16 23.29
C GLY A 11 -5.56 34.80 22.13
N ASP A 12 -6.79 35.32 22.14
CA ASP A 12 -7.69 35.32 20.99
C ASP A 12 -7.12 36.19 19.86
N ALA A 13 -7.38 35.77 18.62
CA ALA A 13 -7.08 36.43 17.34
C ALA A 13 -5.69 36.12 16.72
N GLY A 14 -5.72 35.31 15.66
CA GLY A 14 -4.60 35.07 14.76
C GLY A 14 -4.20 33.60 14.70
N GLN A 15 -5.02 32.77 14.06
CA GLN A 15 -4.66 31.37 13.78
C GLN A 15 -3.36 31.36 12.95
N ALA A 16 -2.25 31.06 13.61
CA ALA A 16 -0.91 31.30 13.07
C ALA A 16 -0.66 30.47 11.80
N PRO A 17 -0.28 31.09 10.67
CA PRO A 17 -0.01 30.38 9.40
C PRO A 17 1.14 29.35 9.48
N SER A 18 1.91 29.35 10.57
CA SER A 18 3.07 28.47 10.76
C SER A 18 2.71 26.98 10.86
N VAL A 19 1.57 26.61 11.46
CA VAL A 19 1.22 25.20 11.71
C VAL A 19 0.83 24.47 10.42
N CYS A 20 0.24 25.18 9.45
CA CYS A 20 -0.12 24.59 8.15
C CYS A 20 1.13 24.26 7.32
N TRP A 21 2.14 25.14 7.39
CA TRP A 21 3.37 25.00 6.63
C TRP A 21 4.21 23.81 7.10
N THR A 22 4.34 23.62 8.42
CA THR A 22 5.12 22.50 8.97
C THR A 22 4.53 21.15 8.55
N ARG A 23 3.19 21.00 8.52
CA ARG A 23 2.55 19.75 8.06
C ARG A 23 2.78 19.47 6.58
N GLN A 24 2.67 20.49 5.72
CA GLN A 24 2.90 20.31 4.28
C GLN A 24 4.35 19.94 3.99
N VAL A 25 5.31 20.59 4.66
CA VAL A 25 6.73 20.28 4.51
C VAL A 25 7.03 18.87 5.02
N LEU A 26 6.50 18.47 6.18
CA LEU A 26 6.74 17.14 6.72
C LEU A 26 6.14 16.03 5.85
N ALA A 27 4.94 16.28 5.28
CA ALA A 27 4.25 15.34 4.41
C ALA A 27 5.01 15.07 3.10
N VAL A 28 5.83 16.01 2.62
CA VAL A 28 6.65 15.84 1.41
C VAL A 28 8.07 15.37 1.73
N ALA A 29 8.68 15.90 2.79
CA ALA A 29 10.04 15.58 3.18
C ALA A 29 10.19 14.12 3.64
N ALA A 30 9.19 13.58 4.34
CA ALA A 30 9.24 12.21 4.84
C ALA A 30 9.27 11.15 3.72
N PRO A 31 8.38 11.17 2.70
CA PRO A 31 8.47 10.32 1.52
C PRO A 31 9.83 10.36 0.86
N ILE A 32 10.35 11.56 0.63
CA ILE A 32 11.64 11.74 -0.05
C ILE A 32 12.76 11.16 0.79
N SER A 33 12.77 11.44 2.10
CA SER A 33 13.78 10.89 3.01
C SER A 33 13.74 9.36 3.07
N TRP A 34 12.53 8.79 3.08
CA TRP A 34 12.32 7.36 3.08
C TRP A 34 12.82 6.75 1.77
N THR A 35 12.43 7.29 0.62
CA THR A 35 12.89 6.83 -0.70
C THR A 35 14.41 6.93 -0.82
N LEU A 36 15.02 8.05 -0.43
CA LEU A 36 16.47 8.23 -0.49
C LEU A 36 17.19 7.21 0.39
N ALA A 37 16.66 6.94 1.57
CA ALA A 37 17.28 6.01 2.49
C ALA A 37 17.08 4.55 2.07
N THR A 38 15.93 4.20 1.49
CA THR A 38 15.71 2.90 0.85
C THR A 38 16.65 2.71 -0.36
N VAL A 39 16.79 3.72 -1.21
CA VAL A 39 17.75 3.71 -2.33
C VAL A 39 19.19 3.59 -1.81
N ALA A 40 19.55 4.29 -0.74
CA ALA A 40 20.87 4.18 -0.12
C ALA A 40 21.10 2.79 0.46
N GLN A 41 20.11 2.20 1.12
CA GLN A 41 20.16 0.81 1.60
C GLN A 41 20.36 -0.14 0.44
N ILE A 42 19.52 -0.07 -0.60
CA ILE A 42 19.65 -0.92 -1.79
C ILE A 42 21.01 -0.75 -2.45
N TYR A 43 21.51 0.48 -2.57
CA TYR A 43 22.84 0.74 -3.11
C TYR A 43 23.95 0.06 -2.29
N VAL A 44 23.90 0.17 -0.95
CA VAL A 44 24.87 -0.51 -0.07
C VAL A 44 24.73 -2.03 -0.14
N LEU A 45 23.51 -2.54 -0.36
CA LEU A 45 23.26 -3.96 -0.55
C LEU A 45 23.81 -4.48 -1.89
N ILE A 46 23.73 -3.67 -2.95
CA ILE A 46 24.17 -4.05 -4.29
C ILE A 46 25.68 -3.93 -4.42
N HIS A 47 26.33 -2.94 -3.81
CA HIS A 47 27.71 -2.58 -4.16
C HIS A 47 28.69 -3.71 -3.78
N PRO A 48 29.12 -4.56 -4.73
CA PRO A 48 29.94 -5.71 -4.46
C PRO A 48 31.39 -5.24 -4.59
N GLY A 49 31.90 -4.57 -3.56
CA GLY A 49 33.26 -4.04 -3.69
C GLY A 49 33.68 -3.14 -2.56
N LEU A 50 34.51 -3.69 -1.67
CA LEU A 50 35.93 -3.32 -1.56
C LEU A 50 36.62 -4.21 -0.52
N GLY A 51 36.59 -5.54 -0.72
CA GLY A 51 37.41 -6.49 0.03
C GLY A 51 36.65 -7.62 0.72
N PRO A 52 37.38 -8.58 1.32
CA PRO A 52 36.79 -9.65 2.11
C PRO A 52 35.97 -9.02 3.25
N GLN A 53 34.67 -9.29 3.26
CA GLN A 53 33.78 -8.86 4.32
C GLN A 53 34.25 -9.52 5.63
N SER A 54 35.00 -8.79 6.44
CA SER A 54 35.08 -9.12 7.85
C SER A 54 33.70 -8.87 8.44
N ALA A 55 33.16 -9.83 9.18
CA ALA A 55 31.97 -9.59 9.99
C ALA A 55 32.18 -8.28 10.79
N ASN A 56 31.26 -7.32 10.65
CA ASN A 56 31.35 -5.95 11.19
C ASN A 56 32.20 -4.98 10.36
N GLY A 57 32.11 -5.07 9.04
CA GLY A 57 32.71 -4.06 8.17
C GLY A 57 31.98 -2.71 8.28
N PRO A 58 32.60 -1.59 7.88
CA PRO A 58 31.96 -0.27 7.86
C PRO A 58 30.68 -0.24 7.01
N GLN A 59 30.54 -1.15 6.05
CA GLN A 59 29.30 -1.33 5.28
C GLN A 59 28.15 -1.85 6.16
N ASP A 60 28.39 -2.82 7.04
CA ASP A 60 27.37 -3.34 7.95
C ASP A 60 26.92 -2.28 8.96
N GLU A 61 27.86 -1.49 9.47
CA GLU A 61 27.56 -0.34 10.34
C GLU A 61 26.71 0.71 9.61
N MET A 62 27.01 0.98 8.34
CA MET A 62 26.24 1.90 7.52
C MET A 62 24.83 1.36 7.24
N VAL A 63 24.67 0.07 6.90
CA VAL A 63 23.36 -0.57 6.71
C VAL A 63 22.55 -0.49 8.00
N PHE A 64 23.16 -0.85 9.14
CA PHE A 64 22.52 -0.76 10.45
C PHE A 64 22.09 0.67 10.78
N GLY A 65 23.00 1.63 10.65
CA GLY A 65 22.74 3.05 10.92
C GLY A 65 21.65 3.63 10.03
N LEU A 66 21.67 3.34 8.73
CA LEU A 66 20.61 3.74 7.80
C LEU A 66 19.28 3.09 8.17
N THR A 67 19.28 1.80 8.51
CA THR A 67 18.07 1.07 8.90
C THR A 67 17.40 1.68 10.13
N VAL A 68 18.19 1.97 11.17
CA VAL A 68 17.70 2.66 12.37
C VAL A 68 17.19 4.06 12.02
N LEU A 69 17.93 4.82 11.20
CA LEU A 69 17.53 6.17 10.79
C LEU A 69 16.19 6.16 10.03
N VAL A 70 16.01 5.24 9.08
CA VAL A 70 14.74 5.09 8.33
C VAL A 70 13.58 4.76 9.26
N GLY A 71 13.79 3.82 10.19
CA GLY A 71 12.76 3.45 11.17
C GLY A 71 12.35 4.64 12.05
N LEU A 72 13.32 5.44 12.49
CA LEU A 72 13.06 6.65 13.28
C LEU A 72 12.35 7.73 12.47
N LEU A 73 12.79 8.02 11.25
CA LEU A 73 12.14 9.01 10.36
C LEU A 73 10.71 8.59 10.01
N GLY A 74 10.50 7.30 9.73
CA GLY A 74 9.18 6.73 9.54
C GLY A 74 8.29 6.91 10.77
N GLY A 75 8.79 6.55 11.95
CA GLY A 75 8.06 6.73 13.21
C GLY A 75 7.71 8.19 13.51
N LEU A 76 8.63 9.12 13.25
CA LEU A 76 8.40 10.56 13.40
C LEU A 76 7.34 11.07 12.42
N TRP A 77 7.38 10.62 11.17
CA TRP A 77 6.41 10.99 10.15
C TRP A 77 4.99 10.54 10.53
N PHE A 78 4.81 9.26 10.87
CA PHE A 78 3.53 8.77 11.39
C PHE A 78 3.13 9.59 12.63
N GLY A 79 4.03 9.76 13.61
CA GLY A 79 3.74 10.55 14.81
C GLY A 79 3.20 11.95 14.52
N ALA A 80 3.77 12.66 13.54
CA ALA A 80 3.31 13.98 13.15
C ALA A 80 1.91 14.00 12.48
N GLU A 81 1.57 12.93 11.76
CA GLU A 81 0.26 12.78 11.11
C GLU A 81 -0.84 12.36 12.11
N TYR A 82 -0.51 11.54 13.11
CA TYR A 82 -1.44 11.04 14.13
C TYR A 82 -1.51 11.83 15.41
N LEU A 83 -0.63 12.81 15.63
CA LEU A 83 -0.75 13.71 16.78
C LEU A 83 -2.19 14.28 16.76
N PRO A 84 -3.02 13.88 17.73
CA PRO A 84 -4.44 14.15 17.69
C PRO A 84 -4.58 15.66 17.55
N ALA A 85 -5.40 16.07 16.58
CA ALA A 85 -5.80 17.45 16.46
C ALA A 85 -6.76 17.80 17.62
N GLU A 86 -6.45 17.40 18.86
CA GLU A 86 -7.21 17.65 20.08
C GLU A 86 -7.26 19.14 20.44
N HIS A 87 -6.57 19.99 19.68
CA HIS A 87 -6.73 21.44 19.71
C HIS A 87 -7.35 22.05 18.45
N ARG A 88 -7.89 21.23 17.52
CA ARG A 88 -8.87 21.73 16.54
C ARG A 88 -10.19 21.95 17.26
N SER A 89 -10.22 23.10 17.91
CA SER A 89 -11.38 23.97 17.98
C SER A 89 -12.67 23.25 18.37
N LEU A 90 -12.95 23.30 19.67
CA LEU A 90 -14.28 23.57 20.23
C LEU A 90 -14.91 24.85 19.64
N THR A 91 -14.76 25.13 18.34
CA THR A 91 -15.71 25.99 17.66
C THR A 91 -16.98 25.17 17.58
N PRO A 92 -18.03 25.51 18.36
CA PRO A 92 -19.29 24.82 18.28
C PRO A 92 -19.70 24.79 16.81
N PRO A 93 -20.29 23.68 16.32
CA PRO A 93 -20.78 23.61 14.96
C PRO A 93 -21.63 24.86 14.74
N ARG A 94 -21.18 25.74 13.85
CA ARG A 94 -21.88 26.95 13.49
C ARG A 94 -23.20 26.43 12.94
N GLN A 95 -24.26 26.47 13.75
CA GLN A 95 -25.59 26.10 13.33
C GLN A 95 -25.92 27.03 12.17
N HIS A 96 -25.65 26.57 10.95
CA HIS A 96 -26.35 27.08 9.79
C HIS A 96 -27.78 26.63 10.00
N SER A 97 -28.52 27.49 10.69
CA SER A 97 -29.96 27.51 10.73
C SER A 97 -30.41 27.59 9.27
N ARG A 98 -30.51 26.42 8.64
CA ARG A 98 -31.04 26.24 7.30
C ARG A 98 -32.48 26.71 7.43
N ARG A 99 -32.75 27.95 7.02
CA ARG A 99 -34.11 28.41 6.77
C ARG A 99 -34.65 27.47 5.70
N ILE A 100 -35.42 26.48 6.13
CA ILE A 100 -36.29 25.71 5.27
C ILE A 100 -37.28 26.74 4.73
N ALA A 101 -37.09 27.15 3.47
CA ALA A 101 -38.16 27.79 2.74
C ALA A 101 -39.27 26.74 2.59
N PRO A 102 -40.55 27.10 2.85
CA PRO A 102 -41.65 26.17 2.70
C PRO A 102 -41.73 25.72 1.24
N GLU A 103 -41.51 24.43 1.03
CA GLU A 103 -41.68 23.76 -0.25
C GLU A 103 -43.18 23.60 -0.51
N GLU A 104 -43.67 24.25 -1.56
CA GLU A 104 -45.03 24.07 -2.05
C GLU A 104 -45.19 22.63 -2.53
N GLN A 105 -46.11 21.90 -1.89
CA GLN A 105 -46.49 20.54 -2.28
C GLN A 105 -47.27 20.58 -3.60
N PRO A 106 -46.79 19.94 -4.69
CA PRO A 106 -47.62 19.68 -5.84
C PRO A 106 -48.60 18.54 -5.49
N LEU A 107 -49.89 18.87 -5.56
CA LEU A 107 -51.02 17.96 -5.46
C LEU A 107 -50.88 16.81 -6.47
N LEU A 108 -50.77 15.59 -5.93
CA LEU A 108 -50.88 14.33 -6.67
C LEU A 108 -52.30 14.15 -7.20
N CYS A 109 -52.45 14.22 -8.53
CA CYS A 109 -53.61 13.67 -9.22
C CYS A 109 -53.49 12.15 -9.31
N SER A 110 -54.41 11.48 -8.63
CA SER A 110 -54.68 10.05 -8.75
C SER A 110 -55.20 9.73 -10.16
N ALA A 111 -54.50 8.87 -10.90
CA ALA A 111 -55.01 8.25 -12.11
C ALA A 111 -54.97 6.73 -11.92
N GLU A 112 -56.13 6.18 -11.56
CA GLU A 112 -56.45 4.77 -11.74
C GLU A 112 -56.58 4.48 -13.24
N GLY A 113 -55.81 3.52 -13.74
CA GLY A 113 -55.93 3.02 -15.11
C GLY A 113 -55.44 1.57 -15.14
N GLY A 114 -56.39 0.64 -15.20
CA GLY A 114 -56.13 -0.78 -15.12
C GLY A 114 -55.85 -1.46 -16.46
N ALA A 115 -55.73 -2.78 -16.31
CA ALA A 115 -55.97 -3.85 -17.29
C ALA A 115 -54.79 -4.38 -18.15
N THR A 116 -54.49 -5.65 -17.82
CA THR A 116 -54.38 -6.82 -18.71
C THR A 116 -53.20 -6.97 -19.68
N GLY A 117 -52.34 -7.93 -19.33
CA GLY A 117 -52.10 -9.13 -20.15
C GLY A 117 -51.02 -9.05 -21.23
N ILE A 118 -49.98 -9.87 -21.07
CA ILE A 118 -49.59 -10.98 -21.97
C ILE A 118 -48.28 -11.57 -21.42
N LEU A 119 -48.31 -12.86 -21.11
CA LEU A 119 -47.15 -13.66 -20.75
C LEU A 119 -46.31 -13.88 -22.02
N ASP A 120 -45.10 -13.31 -22.04
CA ASP A 120 -44.11 -13.63 -23.07
C ASP A 120 -43.01 -14.50 -22.46
N GLU A 121 -43.17 -15.81 -22.68
CA GLU A 121 -42.42 -16.92 -22.11
C GLU A 121 -41.24 -17.32 -23.02
N LYS A 122 -40.36 -16.38 -23.41
CA LYS A 122 -39.19 -16.70 -24.25
C LYS A 122 -37.86 -15.97 -23.97
N ASN A 123 -37.75 -15.18 -22.91
CA ASN A 123 -36.47 -14.61 -22.47
C ASN A 123 -35.92 -15.33 -21.24
N ALA A 124 -35.58 -16.61 -21.40
CA ALA A 124 -34.79 -17.38 -20.43
C ALA A 124 -33.30 -17.35 -20.81
N VAL A 125 -32.76 -16.16 -21.08
CA VAL A 125 -31.30 -15.96 -21.12
C VAL A 125 -30.87 -15.63 -19.70
N SER A 126 -30.39 -16.65 -19.00
CA SER A 126 -29.38 -16.57 -17.93
C SER A 126 -29.34 -15.23 -17.18
N GLN A 127 -30.41 -14.91 -16.44
CA GLN A 127 -30.32 -13.96 -15.33
C GLN A 127 -29.45 -14.61 -14.26
N ILE A 128 -28.12 -14.50 -14.42
CA ILE A 128 -27.22 -14.62 -13.28
C ILE A 128 -27.69 -13.52 -12.33
N PRO A 129 -28.19 -13.85 -11.13
CA PRO A 129 -28.63 -12.83 -10.21
C PRO A 129 -27.42 -11.95 -9.91
N SER A 130 -27.45 -10.71 -10.39
CA SER A 130 -26.56 -9.63 -9.97
C SER A 130 -26.89 -9.34 -8.51
N ARG A 131 -26.40 -10.23 -7.63
CA ARG A 131 -26.56 -10.19 -6.17
C ARG A 131 -25.66 -9.12 -5.55
N TYR A 132 -25.47 -8.02 -6.28
CA TYR A 132 -24.89 -6.76 -5.83
C TYR A 132 -25.89 -5.59 -6.03
N GLY A 133 -27.16 -5.89 -6.33
CA GLY A 133 -28.23 -4.90 -6.35
C GLY A 133 -28.80 -4.62 -4.96
N ASN A 134 -28.68 -3.36 -4.54
CA ASN A 134 -29.70 -2.63 -3.78
C ASN A 134 -30.17 -3.23 -2.45
N THR A 135 -29.25 -3.73 -1.61
CA THR A 135 -29.56 -3.85 -0.18
C THR A 135 -29.50 -2.45 0.45
N LEU A 136 -30.66 -1.79 0.38
CA LEU A 136 -31.17 -0.79 1.31
C LEU A 136 -30.17 0.29 1.73
N GLY A 137 -30.47 1.53 1.35
CA GLY A 137 -29.89 2.76 1.89
C GLY A 137 -30.18 2.98 3.38
N GLY A 138 -29.88 1.98 4.22
CA GLY A 138 -29.44 2.22 5.56
C GLY A 138 -28.17 3.05 5.44
N GLN A 139 -28.31 4.34 5.68
CA GLN A 139 -27.21 5.18 6.13
C GLN A 139 -26.64 4.46 7.35
N TYR A 140 -25.66 3.58 7.13
CA TYR A 140 -24.76 3.21 8.19
C TYR A 140 -24.26 4.56 8.72
N PRO A 141 -24.39 4.81 10.03
CA PRO A 141 -23.82 6.01 10.59
C PRO A 141 -22.41 6.07 10.04
N VAL A 142 -22.07 7.22 9.44
CA VAL A 142 -20.69 7.53 9.05
C VAL A 142 -19.92 7.58 10.37
N ASP A 143 -19.67 6.41 10.94
CA ASP A 143 -18.68 6.17 11.97
C ASP A 143 -17.45 6.81 11.37
N ARG A 144 -16.94 7.86 12.03
CA ARG A 144 -15.82 8.65 11.55
C ARG A 144 -14.73 7.66 11.15
N GLY A 145 -14.66 7.41 9.84
CA GLY A 145 -14.06 6.20 9.31
C GLY A 145 -12.61 6.17 9.74
N VAL A 146 -12.20 5.05 10.33
CA VAL A 146 -10.79 4.78 10.59
C VAL A 146 -10.07 4.95 9.26
N SER A 147 -9.25 5.99 9.13
CA SER A 147 -8.56 6.29 7.88
C SER A 147 -7.61 5.14 7.56
N ALA A 148 -7.41 4.81 6.27
CA ALA A 148 -6.47 3.74 5.87
C ALA A 148 -5.09 3.90 6.52
N PRO A 149 -4.53 5.12 6.63
CA PRO A 149 -3.29 5.35 7.35
C PRO A 149 -3.38 4.89 8.82
N SER A 150 -4.45 5.24 9.54
CA SER A 150 -4.61 4.87 10.96
C SER A 150 -4.74 3.37 11.17
N ALA A 151 -5.37 2.68 10.22
CA ALA A 151 -5.47 1.23 10.23
C ALA A 151 -4.10 0.56 9.96
N TYR A 152 -3.24 1.17 9.14
CA TYR A 152 -1.92 0.64 8.78
C TYR A 152 -0.83 0.91 9.82
N LEU A 153 -0.93 2.01 10.58
CA LEU A 153 0.02 2.42 11.61
C LEU A 153 0.56 1.29 12.51
N PRO A 154 -0.26 0.43 13.15
CA PRO A 154 0.25 -0.62 14.03
C PRO A 154 1.13 -1.64 13.30
N TYR A 155 0.80 -1.96 12.05
CA TYR A 155 1.57 -2.88 11.21
C TYR A 155 2.89 -2.25 10.76
N PHE A 156 2.89 -0.95 10.49
CA PHE A 156 4.11 -0.20 10.22
C PHE A 156 5.06 -0.21 11.42
N VAL A 157 4.56 0.08 12.63
CA VAL A 157 5.38 0.07 13.87
C VAL A 157 5.93 -1.33 14.15
N ALA A 158 5.08 -2.37 14.05
CA ALA A 158 5.49 -3.75 14.24
C ALA A 158 6.56 -4.16 13.22
N GLY A 159 6.38 -3.80 11.94
CA GLY A 159 7.34 -4.08 10.89
C GLY A 159 8.70 -3.43 11.14
N ASN A 160 8.73 -2.14 11.50
CA ASN A 160 9.99 -1.46 11.83
C ASN A 160 10.68 -2.08 13.05
N ALA A 161 9.93 -2.47 14.08
CA ALA A 161 10.50 -3.18 15.22
C ALA A 161 11.17 -4.50 14.80
N CYS A 162 10.55 -5.25 13.88
CA CYS A 162 11.14 -6.46 13.30
C CYS A 162 12.42 -6.16 12.50
N VAL A 163 12.46 -5.07 11.72
CA VAL A 163 13.68 -4.67 10.99
C VAL A 163 14.80 -4.30 11.95
N VAL A 164 14.51 -3.53 13.01
CA VAL A 164 15.50 -3.19 14.03
C VAL A 164 16.04 -4.47 14.71
N ALA A 165 15.15 -5.39 15.08
CA ALA A 165 15.53 -6.68 15.66
C ALA A 165 16.41 -7.51 14.70
N TRP A 166 16.05 -7.58 13.41
CA TRP A 166 16.89 -8.21 12.39
C TRP A 166 18.27 -7.57 12.33
N SER A 167 18.33 -6.25 12.23
CA SER A 167 19.59 -5.51 12.08
C SER A 167 20.53 -5.72 13.28
N ALA A 168 19.98 -5.78 14.49
CA ALA A 168 20.75 -6.09 15.70
C ALA A 168 21.25 -7.54 15.70
N LEU A 169 20.37 -8.52 15.41
CA LEU A 169 20.77 -9.93 15.35
C LEU A 169 21.82 -10.19 14.26
N TRP A 170 21.69 -9.53 13.11
CA TRP A 170 22.66 -9.56 12.02
C TRP A 170 24.02 -9.01 12.47
N TYR A 171 24.02 -7.83 13.12
CA TYR A 171 25.24 -7.21 13.66
C TYR A 171 25.98 -8.10 14.66
N TYR A 172 25.26 -8.86 15.49
CA TYR A 172 25.87 -9.83 16.41
C TYR A 172 26.24 -11.18 15.75
N GLY A 173 26.04 -11.32 14.43
CA GLY A 173 26.38 -12.53 13.68
C GLY A 173 25.38 -13.69 13.81
N TYR A 174 24.20 -13.47 14.39
CA TYR A 174 23.16 -14.49 14.54
C TYR A 174 22.28 -14.62 13.27
N THR A 175 22.87 -15.00 12.13
CA THR A 175 22.20 -15.01 10.81
C THR A 175 20.90 -15.82 10.74
N ILE A 176 20.87 -17.02 11.37
CA ILE A 176 19.67 -17.87 11.41
C ILE A 176 18.56 -17.21 12.23
N LEU A 177 18.90 -16.64 13.39
CA LEU A 177 17.91 -15.96 14.24
C LEU A 177 17.40 -14.68 13.58
N ALA A 178 18.27 -13.96 12.87
CA ALA A 178 17.92 -12.75 12.12
C ALA A 178 16.85 -13.02 11.04
N GLN A 179 16.75 -14.25 10.53
CA GLN A 179 15.73 -14.61 9.55
C GLN A 179 14.30 -14.56 10.11
N PHE A 180 14.10 -14.89 11.39
CA PHE A 180 12.74 -14.92 11.98
C PHE A 180 12.07 -13.55 12.03
N PRO A 181 12.70 -12.45 12.50
CA PRO A 181 12.12 -11.12 12.42
C PRO A 181 11.77 -10.68 10.99
N LEU A 182 12.61 -11.01 10.00
CA LEU A 182 12.32 -10.68 8.60
C LEU A 182 11.09 -11.43 8.08
N VAL A 183 10.97 -12.73 8.34
CA VAL A 183 9.79 -13.52 7.95
C VAL A 183 8.53 -12.98 8.64
N MET A 184 8.60 -12.67 9.94
CA MET A 184 7.49 -12.06 10.66
C MET A 184 7.09 -10.71 10.06
N ASN A 185 8.05 -9.86 9.70
CA ASN A 185 7.78 -8.60 9.04
C ASN A 185 7.12 -8.81 7.68
N LEU A 186 7.63 -9.76 6.88
CA LEU A 186 7.04 -10.07 5.57
C LEU A 186 5.57 -10.50 5.71
N VAL A 187 5.25 -11.34 6.70
CA VAL A 187 3.87 -11.75 7.01
C VAL A 187 3.01 -10.54 7.40
N ILE A 188 3.53 -9.65 8.25
CA ILE A 188 2.84 -8.42 8.67
C ILE A 188 2.55 -7.50 7.49
N GLN A 189 3.54 -7.26 6.61
CA GLN A 189 3.37 -6.40 5.43
C GLN A 189 2.42 -7.03 4.41
N ASN A 190 2.57 -8.32 4.12
CA ASN A 190 1.66 -9.02 3.21
C ASN A 190 0.23 -9.07 3.74
N TYR A 191 0.04 -9.27 5.05
CA TYR A 191 -1.28 -9.15 5.67
C TYR A 191 -1.84 -7.73 5.48
N SER A 192 -1.02 -6.70 5.69
CA SER A 192 -1.44 -5.32 5.48
C SER A 192 -1.85 -5.04 4.04
N ILE A 193 -1.10 -5.53 3.06
CA ILE A 193 -1.38 -5.34 1.63
C ILE A 193 -2.64 -6.11 1.21
N PHE A 194 -2.70 -7.42 1.48
CA PHE A 194 -3.74 -8.30 0.92
C PHE A 194 -5.03 -8.32 1.73
N ILE A 195 -4.98 -8.03 3.03
CA ILE A 195 -6.16 -8.11 3.91
C ILE A 195 -6.67 -6.73 4.30
N LEU A 196 -5.78 -5.81 4.68
CA LEU A 196 -6.17 -4.51 5.21
C LEU A 196 -6.41 -3.47 4.12
N LEU A 197 -5.45 -3.34 3.19
CA LEU A 197 -5.44 -2.31 2.15
C LEU A 197 -6.11 -2.76 0.84
N HIS A 198 -6.40 -4.05 0.68
CA HIS A 198 -6.90 -4.58 -0.57
C HIS A 198 -8.30 -4.04 -0.92
N SER A 199 -8.42 -3.46 -2.12
CA SER A 199 -9.64 -2.77 -2.59
C SER A 199 -10.88 -3.66 -2.60
N TRP A 200 -10.72 -4.96 -2.89
CA TRP A 200 -11.82 -5.93 -2.92
C TRP A 200 -12.55 -6.07 -1.57
N ARG A 201 -11.84 -5.93 -0.45
CA ARG A 201 -12.44 -6.15 0.88
C ARG A 201 -13.09 -4.89 1.44
N ARG A 202 -12.54 -3.71 1.12
CA ARG A 202 -13.00 -2.41 1.63
C ARG A 202 -12.85 -1.36 0.54
N VAL A 203 -13.96 -1.00 -0.10
CA VAL A 203 -14.02 0.03 -1.15
C VAL A 203 -13.49 1.38 -0.65
N GLU A 204 -13.68 1.68 0.64
CA GLU A 204 -13.17 2.87 1.33
C GLU A 204 -11.63 3.00 1.30
N PHE A 205 -10.92 1.88 1.16
CA PHE A 205 -9.46 1.83 1.12
C PHE A 205 -8.90 1.69 -0.30
N ARG A 206 -9.75 1.83 -1.32
CA ARG A 206 -9.30 1.98 -2.71
C ARG A 206 -8.26 3.09 -2.79
N VAL A 207 -7.27 2.90 -3.66
CA VAL A 207 -6.18 3.84 -3.85
C VAL A 207 -6.76 5.22 -4.20
N ASN A 208 -6.63 6.15 -3.26
CA ASN A 208 -7.02 7.55 -3.40
C ASN A 208 -5.76 8.40 -3.18
N ARG A 209 -5.72 9.64 -3.68
CA ARG A 209 -4.58 10.55 -3.51
C ARG A 209 -4.12 10.69 -2.05
N PHE A 210 -5.07 10.60 -1.09
CA PHE A 210 -4.76 10.66 0.34
C PHE A 210 -4.14 9.38 0.92
N ASN A 211 -4.45 8.22 0.34
CA ASN A 211 -3.97 6.91 0.82
C ASN A 211 -2.89 6.31 -0.07
N PHE A 212 -2.63 6.90 -1.25
CA PHE A 212 -1.66 6.42 -2.23
C PHE A 212 -0.29 6.20 -1.60
N PHE A 213 0.16 7.14 -0.76
CA PHE A 213 1.45 7.00 -0.09
C PHE A 213 1.49 5.84 0.92
N THR A 214 0.37 5.55 1.60
CA THR A 214 0.29 4.39 2.50
C THR A 214 0.41 3.07 1.75
N HIS A 215 -0.25 2.97 0.58
CA HIS A 215 -0.13 1.82 -0.32
C HIS A 215 1.28 1.67 -0.90
N LEU A 216 1.86 2.78 -1.34
CA LEU A 216 3.23 2.82 -1.86
C LEU A 216 4.22 2.35 -0.79
N LEU A 217 4.11 2.88 0.42
CA LEU A 217 4.98 2.59 1.55
C LEU A 217 4.86 1.13 2.05
N SER A 218 3.65 0.58 2.09
CA SER A 218 3.48 -0.82 2.50
C SER A 218 4.06 -1.80 1.49
N LYS A 219 3.81 -1.56 0.20
CA LYS A 219 4.35 -2.37 -0.91
C LYS A 219 5.87 -2.29 -1.00
N SER A 220 6.42 -1.09 -0.90
CA SER A 220 7.86 -0.87 -0.94
C SER A 220 8.57 -1.50 0.26
N ASN A 221 7.98 -1.43 1.47
CA ASN A 221 8.49 -2.15 2.64
C ASN A 221 8.46 -3.66 2.42
N ALA A 222 7.36 -4.23 1.90
CA ALA A 222 7.28 -5.66 1.65
C ALA A 222 8.39 -6.16 0.69
N ALA A 223 8.61 -5.43 -0.41
CA ALA A 223 9.68 -5.71 -1.37
C ALA A 223 11.06 -5.62 -0.70
N LEU A 224 11.33 -4.54 0.03
CA LEU A 224 12.58 -4.37 0.77
C LEU A 224 12.87 -5.54 1.73
N ILE A 225 11.85 -6.08 2.42
CA ILE A 225 12.03 -7.23 3.30
C ILE A 225 12.40 -8.50 2.53
N VAL A 226 11.87 -8.69 1.33
CA VAL A 226 12.26 -9.79 0.44
C VAL A 226 13.73 -9.65 0.07
N LEU A 227 14.17 -8.45 -0.32
CA LEU A 227 15.59 -8.19 -0.60
C LEU A 227 16.47 -8.48 0.62
N LEU A 228 16.07 -8.06 1.83
CA LEU A 228 16.80 -8.32 3.07
C LEU A 228 16.85 -9.81 3.43
N LEU A 229 15.78 -10.57 3.18
CA LEU A 229 15.76 -12.01 3.37
C LEU A 229 16.81 -12.70 2.49
N TRP A 230 17.01 -12.20 1.27
CA TRP A 230 17.95 -12.76 0.29
C TRP A 230 19.39 -12.36 0.62
N LYS A 231 19.60 -11.16 1.18
CA LYS A 231 20.89 -10.86 1.82
C LYS A 231 21.16 -11.81 2.98
N ASN A 232 20.17 -11.99 3.86
CA ASN A 232 20.34 -12.78 5.07
C ASN A 232 20.61 -14.27 4.81
N SER A 233 20.11 -14.82 3.69
CA SER A 233 20.40 -16.20 3.28
C SER A 233 21.85 -16.40 2.82
N GLY A 234 22.62 -15.32 2.65
CA GLY A 234 24.00 -15.38 2.21
C GLY A 234 24.16 -15.65 0.71
N ILE A 235 23.06 -15.63 -0.07
CA ILE A 235 23.10 -15.78 -1.53
C ILE A 235 23.95 -14.69 -2.17
N LEU A 236 23.93 -13.47 -1.60
CA LEU A 236 24.73 -12.34 -2.07
C LEU A 236 26.22 -12.44 -1.68
N ASP A 237 26.53 -13.03 -0.52
CA ASP A 237 27.88 -13.00 0.06
C ASP A 237 28.68 -14.31 -0.16
N ARG A 238 28.00 -15.43 -0.34
CA ARG A 238 28.60 -16.77 -0.49
C ARG A 238 28.05 -17.42 -1.75
N ALA A 239 28.77 -17.22 -2.86
CA ALA A 239 28.48 -17.79 -4.17
C ALA A 239 28.73 -19.32 -4.20
N ALA A 240 27.97 -20.07 -3.42
CA ALA A 240 27.69 -21.45 -3.80
C ALA A 240 26.71 -21.41 -4.97
N PRO A 241 26.92 -22.23 -6.01
CA PRO A 241 26.01 -22.27 -7.14
C PRO A 241 24.61 -22.67 -6.67
N PRO A 242 23.56 -21.98 -7.17
CA PRO A 242 22.20 -22.27 -6.77
C PRO A 242 21.83 -23.70 -7.12
N THR A 243 21.12 -24.36 -6.22
CA THR A 243 20.38 -25.56 -6.60
C THR A 243 19.14 -25.17 -7.43
N ILE A 244 18.70 -26.06 -8.33
CA ILE A 244 17.48 -25.86 -9.12
C ILE A 244 16.27 -25.57 -8.21
N LEU A 245 16.20 -26.23 -7.05
CA LEU A 245 15.12 -26.03 -6.09
C LEU A 245 15.14 -24.63 -5.47
N GLU A 246 16.32 -24.07 -5.19
CA GLU A 246 16.45 -22.69 -4.69
C GLU A 246 16.05 -21.67 -5.76
N MET A 247 16.45 -21.88 -7.02
CA MET A 247 16.04 -21.03 -8.14
C MET A 247 14.51 -21.05 -8.33
N LEU A 248 13.91 -22.25 -8.29
CA LEU A 248 12.46 -22.40 -8.43
C LEU A 248 11.72 -21.77 -7.25
N ASN A 249 12.17 -22.01 -6.01
CA ASN A 249 11.55 -21.42 -4.83
C ASN A 249 11.60 -19.88 -4.88
N ASN A 250 12.75 -19.33 -5.28
CA ASN A 250 12.92 -17.90 -5.49
C ASN A 250 11.92 -17.36 -6.54
N ALA A 251 11.88 -17.98 -7.74
CA ALA A 251 10.96 -17.59 -8.79
C ALA A 251 9.50 -17.64 -8.34
N VAL A 252 9.11 -18.71 -7.64
CA VAL A 252 7.75 -18.89 -7.10
C VAL A 252 7.39 -17.76 -6.12
N ILE A 253 8.29 -17.38 -5.21
CA ILE A 253 8.00 -16.33 -4.24
C ILE A 253 7.77 -14.98 -4.93
N PHE A 254 8.65 -14.57 -5.85
CA PHE A 254 8.50 -13.32 -6.59
C PHE A 254 7.25 -13.30 -7.47
N VAL A 255 6.98 -14.39 -8.22
CA VAL A 255 5.81 -14.48 -9.09
C VAL A 255 4.51 -14.51 -8.29
N LEU A 256 4.43 -15.25 -7.19
CA LEU A 256 3.23 -15.28 -6.36
C LEU A 256 2.95 -13.93 -5.69
N MET A 257 3.98 -13.21 -5.25
CA MET A 257 3.80 -11.85 -4.74
C MET A 257 3.35 -10.87 -5.82
N ALA A 258 3.88 -11.00 -7.05
CA ALA A 258 3.45 -10.19 -8.19
C ALA A 258 1.97 -10.45 -8.53
N ILE A 259 1.56 -11.71 -8.66
CA ILE A 259 0.16 -12.10 -8.91
C ILE A 259 -0.74 -11.63 -7.77
N GLY A 260 -0.29 -11.81 -6.52
CA GLY A 260 -1.06 -11.43 -5.34
C GLY A 260 -1.32 -9.91 -5.27
N ALA A 261 -0.42 -9.09 -5.82
CA ALA A 261 -0.54 -7.63 -5.82
C ALA A 261 -1.83 -7.12 -6.49
N GLY A 262 -2.41 -7.93 -7.38
CA GLY A 262 -3.57 -7.59 -8.17
C GLY A 262 -3.26 -6.56 -9.26
N PRO A 263 -4.28 -5.83 -9.75
CA PRO A 263 -4.13 -4.93 -10.90
C PRO A 263 -3.26 -3.69 -10.63
N ASP A 264 -2.77 -3.51 -9.39
CA ASP A 264 -1.86 -2.41 -9.06
C ASP A 264 -0.40 -2.86 -9.23
N PRO A 265 0.29 -2.39 -10.30
CA PRO A 265 1.63 -2.84 -10.66
C PRO A 265 2.71 -2.37 -9.69
N THR A 266 2.38 -1.51 -8.72
CA THR A 266 3.36 -0.87 -7.82
C THR A 266 4.25 -1.89 -7.09
N LEU A 267 3.67 -2.98 -6.58
CA LEU A 267 4.47 -4.01 -5.90
C LEU A 267 5.37 -4.75 -6.90
N ALA A 268 4.85 -5.12 -8.06
CA ALA A 268 5.62 -5.79 -9.12
C ALA A 268 6.82 -4.93 -9.58
N ILE A 269 6.66 -3.60 -9.67
CA ILE A 269 7.75 -2.67 -10.00
C ILE A 269 8.85 -2.70 -8.93
N PHE A 270 8.50 -2.69 -7.64
CA PHE A 270 9.50 -2.81 -6.58
C PHE A 270 10.20 -4.18 -6.59
N LEU A 271 9.45 -5.26 -6.84
CA LEU A 271 10.03 -6.60 -7.00
C LEU A 271 10.98 -6.69 -8.19
N LEU A 272 10.68 -6.03 -9.31
CA LEU A 272 11.59 -5.94 -10.47
C LEU A 272 12.87 -5.19 -10.13
N HIS A 273 12.74 -4.11 -9.35
CA HIS A 273 13.90 -3.38 -8.87
C HIS A 273 14.78 -4.25 -7.96
N ASP A 274 14.17 -5.03 -7.06
CA ASP A 274 14.90 -5.97 -6.20
C ASP A 274 15.55 -7.11 -7.01
N LEU A 275 14.87 -7.65 -8.01
CA LEU A 275 15.45 -8.67 -8.90
C LEU A 275 16.63 -8.12 -9.71
N ALA A 276 16.55 -6.87 -10.19
CA ALA A 276 17.67 -6.21 -10.85
C ALA A 276 18.84 -5.98 -9.89
N ALA A 277 18.54 -5.55 -8.66
CA ALA A 277 19.53 -5.40 -7.59
C ALA A 277 20.25 -6.74 -7.29
N LEU A 278 19.49 -7.82 -7.16
CA LEU A 278 20.01 -9.17 -6.93
C LEU A 278 20.86 -9.66 -8.10
N ALA A 279 20.39 -9.48 -9.34
CA ALA A 279 21.12 -9.89 -10.55
C ALA A 279 22.47 -9.17 -10.69
N LEU A 280 22.54 -7.88 -10.32
CA LEU A 280 23.78 -7.10 -10.33
C LEU A 280 24.69 -7.46 -9.14
N GLY A 281 24.11 -7.78 -7.98
CA GLY A 281 24.84 -8.11 -6.76
C GLY A 281 25.52 -9.48 -6.79
N THR A 282 24.98 -10.48 -7.49
CA THR A 282 25.53 -11.84 -7.55
C THR A 282 26.67 -12.00 -8.56
N SER A 283 27.58 -11.03 -8.66
CA SER A 283 28.60 -10.96 -9.72
C SER A 283 29.57 -12.15 -9.79
N GLN A 284 29.59 -13.02 -8.77
CA GLN A 284 30.47 -14.19 -8.72
C GLN A 284 29.87 -15.45 -9.35
N ASP A 285 28.54 -15.53 -9.52
CA ASP A 285 27.87 -16.72 -10.08
C ASP A 285 26.86 -16.34 -11.16
N ASP A 286 27.16 -16.74 -12.40
CA ASP A 286 26.31 -16.48 -13.56
C ASP A 286 24.94 -17.16 -13.45
N LEU A 287 24.82 -18.30 -12.74
CA LEU A 287 23.55 -19.02 -12.60
C LEU A 287 22.53 -18.22 -11.77
N TRP A 288 22.97 -17.60 -10.68
CA TRP A 288 22.11 -16.74 -9.87
C TRP A 288 21.63 -15.53 -10.68
N ARG A 289 22.55 -14.86 -11.41
CA ARG A 289 22.21 -13.73 -12.27
C ARG A 289 21.13 -14.11 -13.29
N VAL A 290 21.35 -15.22 -14.01
CA VAL A 290 20.40 -15.74 -14.99
C VAL A 290 19.06 -16.13 -14.35
N ALA A 291 19.05 -16.71 -13.14
CA ALA A 291 17.83 -17.03 -12.41
C ALA A 291 16.99 -15.77 -12.11
N PHE A 292 17.63 -14.71 -11.63
CA PHE A 292 16.96 -13.45 -11.32
C PHE A 292 16.45 -12.75 -12.58
N GLU A 293 17.22 -12.76 -13.67
CA GLU A 293 16.80 -12.20 -14.97
C GLU A 293 15.54 -12.91 -15.51
N TYR A 294 15.53 -14.25 -15.52
CA TYR A 294 14.35 -15.02 -15.95
C TYR A 294 13.14 -14.78 -15.04
N THR A 295 13.36 -14.72 -13.72
CA THR A 295 12.29 -14.39 -12.78
C THR A 295 11.74 -13.00 -13.04
N GLY A 296 12.59 -12.03 -13.38
CA GLY A 296 12.19 -10.68 -13.77
C GLY A 296 11.32 -10.67 -15.03
N LEU A 297 11.68 -11.46 -16.05
CA LEU A 297 10.84 -11.61 -17.25
C LEU A 297 9.46 -12.20 -16.91
N CYS A 298 9.39 -13.19 -16.02
CA CYS A 298 8.11 -13.73 -15.54
C CYS A 298 7.26 -12.67 -14.83
N VAL A 299 7.88 -11.84 -13.97
CA VAL A 299 7.18 -10.75 -13.26
C VAL A 299 6.69 -9.68 -14.23
N ILE A 300 7.48 -9.31 -15.25
CA ILE A 300 7.06 -8.38 -16.33
C ILE A 300 5.85 -8.95 -17.06
N PHE A 301 5.86 -10.25 -17.39
CA PHE A 301 4.74 -10.91 -18.05
C PHE A 301 3.46 -10.86 -17.20
N VAL A 302 3.54 -11.18 -15.91
CA VAL A 302 2.41 -11.08 -14.97
C VAL A 302 1.88 -9.65 -14.91
N MET A 303 2.77 -8.67 -14.78
CA MET A 303 2.38 -7.25 -14.75
C MET A 303 1.67 -6.81 -16.05
N ALA A 304 2.18 -7.22 -17.22
CA ALA A 304 1.56 -6.92 -18.50
C ALA A 304 0.18 -7.59 -18.63
N TRP A 305 0.04 -8.82 -18.14
CA TRP A 305 -1.22 -9.54 -18.08
C TRP A 305 -2.25 -8.80 -17.22
N ASP A 306 -1.87 -8.40 -16.01
CA ASP A 306 -2.78 -7.71 -15.08
C ASP A 306 -3.24 -6.34 -15.63
N ILE A 307 -2.32 -5.58 -16.25
CA ILE A 307 -2.65 -4.31 -16.90
C ILE A 307 -3.62 -4.53 -18.08
N SER A 308 -3.39 -5.57 -18.89
CA SER A 308 -4.27 -5.88 -20.02
C SER A 308 -5.69 -6.26 -19.57
N GLY A 309 -5.81 -6.97 -18.44
CA GLY A 309 -7.09 -7.31 -17.85
C GLY A 309 -7.83 -6.09 -17.30
N ALA A 310 -7.13 -5.14 -16.68
CA ALA A 310 -7.72 -3.89 -16.20
C ALA A 310 -8.32 -3.06 -17.35
N TRP A 311 -7.61 -2.94 -18.46
CA TRP A 311 -8.07 -2.18 -19.63
C TRP A 311 -9.29 -2.82 -20.30
N GLY A 312 -9.35 -4.15 -20.31
CA GLY A 312 -10.50 -4.87 -20.84
C GLY A 312 -11.80 -4.64 -20.05
N ILE A 313 -11.70 -4.38 -18.74
CA ILE A 313 -12.88 -4.11 -17.90
C ILE A 313 -13.38 -2.68 -18.12
N GLU A 314 -12.48 -1.70 -18.18
CA GLU A 314 -12.85 -0.29 -18.41
C GLU A 314 -13.56 -0.10 -19.76
N ALA A 315 -13.09 -0.78 -20.81
CA ALA A 315 -13.74 -0.71 -22.12
C ALA A 315 -15.18 -1.26 -22.13
N LEU A 316 -15.48 -2.26 -21.29
CA LEU A 316 -16.82 -2.83 -21.19
C LEU A 316 -17.78 -1.93 -20.39
N GLU A 317 -17.28 -1.23 -19.38
CA GLU A 317 -18.09 -0.28 -18.60
C GLU A 317 -18.48 0.95 -19.45
N GLU A 318 -17.60 1.41 -20.35
CA GLU A 318 -17.91 2.51 -21.27
C GLU A 318 -18.98 2.12 -22.31
N ASP A 319 -18.96 0.89 -22.82
CA ASP A 319 -19.95 0.39 -23.78
C ASP A 319 -21.35 0.27 -23.14
N ASP A 320 -21.44 -0.19 -21.89
CA ASP A 320 -22.71 -0.32 -21.16
C ASP A 320 -23.35 1.05 -20.84
N GLU A 321 -22.55 2.07 -20.50
CA GLU A 321 -23.07 3.42 -20.21
C GLU A 321 -23.62 4.10 -21.48
N PHE A 322 -22.98 3.86 -22.64
CA PHE A 322 -23.44 4.37 -23.93
C PHE A 322 -24.80 3.78 -24.35
N ASP A 323 -24.99 2.48 -24.16
CA ASP A 323 -26.24 1.80 -24.47
C ASP A 323 -27.40 2.26 -23.54
N GLU A 324 -27.13 2.54 -22.26
CA GLU A 324 -28.14 3.09 -21.35
C GLU A 324 -28.55 4.52 -21.75
N GLU A 325 -27.60 5.35 -22.19
CA GLU A 325 -27.89 6.71 -22.63
C GLU A 325 -28.69 6.74 -23.94
N ASP A 326 -28.36 5.91 -24.93
CA ASP A 326 -29.16 5.77 -26.17
C ASP A 326 -30.58 5.27 -25.85
N HIS A 327 -30.72 4.31 -24.93
CA HIS A 327 -32.03 3.85 -24.48
C HIS A 327 -32.86 4.94 -23.80
N ARG A 328 -32.24 5.81 -22.99
CA ARG A 328 -32.93 6.96 -22.39
C ARG A 328 -33.34 8.00 -23.43
N LEU A 329 -32.49 8.28 -24.41
CA LEU A 329 -32.80 9.24 -25.48
C LEU A 329 -33.96 8.78 -26.36
N ARG A 330 -34.14 7.47 -26.57
CA ARG A 330 -35.28 6.92 -27.33
C ARG A 330 -36.63 6.96 -26.60
N LEU A 331 -36.63 7.18 -25.28
CA LEU A 331 -37.85 7.20 -24.45
C LEU A 331 -38.44 8.61 -24.25
N VAL A 332 -37.74 9.66 -24.70
CA VAL A 332 -38.16 11.08 -24.62
C VAL A 332 -38.74 11.52 -25.97
#